data_AF-A0A4Q5LSS4-F1
#
_entry.id   AF-A0A4Q5LSS4-F1
#
_cell.length_a   1.000
_cell.length_b   1.000
_cell.length_c   1.000
_cell.angle_alpha   90.00
_cell.angle_beta   90.00
_cell.angle_gamma   90.00
#
_symmetry.space_group_name_H-M   'P 1'
#
loop_
_entity.id
_entity.type
_entity.pdbx_description
1 polymer ?
#
loop_
_entity_poly.entity_id
_entity_poly.type
_entity_poly.pdbx_seq_one_letter_code
_entity_poly.pdbx_strand_id
1 'polypeptide(L)' 'MSLAFKAVVRPWLVTRKVYPAMPPKMVYKLTDFGRSLIPVICVIGLWGDEHKSHLKTVFG' A
#
# COMPACT_ATOMS: atom_id res chain seq x y z
N MET A 1 20.90 30.47 -5.60
CA MET A 1 19.54 30.69 -5.08
C MET A 1 18.55 29.96 -5.98
N SER A 2 17.57 29.29 -5.36
CA SER A 2 16.24 28.87 -5.88
C SER A 2 16.14 28.41 -7.34
N LEU A 3 15.62 27.24 -7.67
CA LEU A 3 14.26 26.82 -7.32
C LEU A 3 14.11 25.34 -7.71
N ALA A 4 14.37 24.41 -6.79
CA ALA A 4 13.89 23.05 -6.99
C ALA A 4 12.37 23.10 -6.77
N PHE A 5 11.62 23.18 -7.86
CA PHE A 5 10.18 23.00 -7.84
C PHE A 5 9.92 21.57 -7.36
N LYS A 6 9.85 21.40 -6.04
CA LYS A 6 9.49 20.14 -5.41
C LYS A 6 8.02 19.92 -5.76
N ALA A 7 7.80 19.26 -6.90
CA ALA A 7 6.48 18.85 -7.34
C ALA A 7 5.79 18.20 -6.14
N VAL A 8 4.70 18.81 -5.67
CA VAL A 8 3.92 18.30 -4.55
C VAL A 8 3.17 17.07 -5.08
N VAL A 9 3.86 15.94 -5.13
CA VAL A 9 3.24 14.65 -5.42
C VAL A 9 2.39 14.32 -4.21
N ARG A 10 1.07 14.51 -4.35
CA ARG A 10 0.13 14.12 -3.31
C ARG A 10 0.06 12.59 -3.31
N PRO A 11 0.41 11.92 -2.19
CA PRO A 11 0.27 10.48 -2.11
C PRO A 11 -1.21 10.11 -2.27
N TRP A 12 -1.52 9.27 -3.26
CA TRP A 12 -2.91 8.91 -3.56
C TRP A 12 -3.39 7.71 -2.73
N LEU A 13 -2.51 6.72 -2.52
CA LEU A 13 -2.85 5.46 -1.84
C LEU A 13 -2.13 5.27 -0.50
N VAL A 14 -0.85 5.60 -0.43
CA VAL A 14 0.00 5.39 0.75
C VAL A 14 0.77 6.67 1.07
N THR A 15 0.66 7.13 2.30
CA THR A 15 1.49 8.20 2.86
C THR A 15 2.71 7.61 3.56
N ARG A 16 3.83 8.33 3.46
CA ARG A 16 5.08 8.01 4.17
C ARG A 16 5.42 9.16 5.12
N LYS A 17 5.61 8.85 6.40
CA LYS A 17 6.09 9.80 7.41
C LYS A 17 7.41 9.32 7.99
N VAL A 18 8.43 10.17 7.89
CA VAL A 18 9.74 9.96 8.49
C VAL A 18 9.76 10.67 9.83
N TYR A 19 10.09 9.94 10.90
CA TYR A 19 10.29 10.51 12.22
C TYR A 19 11.79 10.67 12.47
N PRO A 20 12.25 11.88 12.87
CA PRO A 20 13.63 12.08 13.26
C PRO A 20 13.89 11.29 14.54
N ALA A 21 14.62 10.18 14.40
CA ALA A 21 15.08 9.29 15.46
C ALA A 21 16.44 8.72 15.03
N MET A 22 17.16 8.09 15.95
CA MET A 22 18.42 7.40 15.63
C MET A 22 18.26 5.92 16.02
N PRO A 23 18.06 5.02 15.05
CA PRO A 23 17.94 5.22 13.60
C PRO A 23 16.60 5.87 13.19
N PRO A 24 16.52 6.52 12.01
CA PRO A 24 15.30 7.18 11.55
C PRO A 24 14.19 6.16 11.34
N LYS A 25 13.04 6.40 11.99
CA LYS A 25 11.86 5.53 11.85
C LYS A 25 11.01 5.99 10.67
N MET A 26 10.78 5.09 9.72
CA MET A 26 9.83 5.32 8.63
C MET A 26 8.52 4.62 8.92
N VAL A 27 7.40 5.33 8.75
CA VAL A 27 6.06 4.76 8.91
C VAL A 27 5.27 4.99 7.63
N TYR A 28 4.69 3.91 7.10
CA TYR A 28 3.79 3.91 5.96
C TYR A 28 2.36 3.76 6.46
N LYS A 29 1.43 4.51 5.86
CA LYS A 29 -0.01 4.44 6.19
C LYS A 29 -0.84 4.59 4.94
N LEU A 30 -1.93 3.84 4.82
CA LEU A 30 -2.94 4.08 3.79
C LEU A 30 -3.57 5.47 3.97
N THR A 31 -3.77 6.16 2.86
CA THR A 31 -4.62 7.36 2.79
C THR A 31 -6.08 6.96 2.97
N ASP A 32 -6.98 7.91 3.21
CA ASP A 32 -8.42 7.62 3.26
C ASP A 32 -8.92 7.02 1.93
N PHE A 33 -8.42 7.54 0.81
CA PHE A 33 -8.68 6.96 -0.50
C PHE A 33 -8.07 5.56 -0.63
N GLY A 34 -6.83 5.33 -0.17
CA GLY A 34 -6.20 4.00 -0.20
C GLY A 34 -6.94 2.97 0.65
N ARG A 35 -7.61 3.38 1.74
CA ARG A 35 -8.49 2.51 2.53
C ARG A 35 -9.72 2.05 1.77
N SER A 36 -10.20 2.83 0.79
CA SER A 36 -11.33 2.41 -0.06
C SER A 36 -11.02 1.17 -0.91
N LEU A 37 -9.74 0.83 -1.11
CA LEU A 37 -9.32 -0.40 -1.80
C LEU A 37 -9.40 -1.65 -0.92
N ILE A 38 -9.48 -1.52 0.41
CA ILE A 38 -9.56 -2.65 1.33
C ILE A 38 -10.64 -3.65 0.92
N PRO A 39 -11.92 -3.25 0.71
CA PRO A 39 -12.95 -4.20 0.29
C PRO A 39 -12.63 -4.92 -1.03
N VAL A 40 -12.01 -4.22 -2.00
CA VAL A 40 -11.63 -4.83 -3.29
C VAL A 40 -10.57 -5.91 -3.09
N ILE A 41 -9.53 -5.60 -2.31
CA ILE A 41 -8.46 -6.55 -1.98
C ILE A 41 -9.03 -7.73 -1.18
N CYS A 42 -9.98 -7.49 -0.28
CA CYS A 42 -10.66 -8.55 0.46
C CYS A 42 -11.43 -9.50 -0.47
N VAL A 43 -12.15 -9.00 -1.47
CA VAL A 43 -12.87 -9.85 -2.45
C VAL A 43 -11.90 -10.72 -3.23
N ILE A 44 -10.75 -10.18 -3.65
CA ILE A 44 -9.70 -10.95 -4.32
C ILE A 44 -9.15 -12.03 -3.38
N GLY A 45 -8.93 -11.70 -2.11
CA GLY A 45 -8.50 -12.64 -1.08
C GLY A 45 -9.49 -13.78 -0.87
N LEU A 46 -10.78 -13.47 -0.74
CA LEU A 46 -11.85 -14.45 -0.58
C LEU A 46 -11.91 -15.40 -1.78
N TRP A 47 -11.86 -14.86 -3.00
CA TRP A 47 -11.80 -15.69 -4.21
C TRP A 47 -10.58 -16.62 -4.19
N GLY A 48 -9.41 -16.10 -3.80
CA GLY A 48 -8.19 -16.89 -3.68
C GLY A 48 -8.30 -18.01 -2.65
N ASP A 49 -8.96 -17.75 -1.52
CA ASP A 49 -9.21 -18.74 -0.47
C ASP A 49 -10.17 -19.84 -0.95
N GLU A 50 -11.24 -19.48 -1.67
CA GLU A 50 -12.18 -20.44 -2.28
C GLU A 50 -11.48 -21.36 -3.30
N HIS A 51 -10.53 -20.83 -4.07
CA HIS A 51 -9.86 -21.55 -5.15
C HIS A 51 -8.50 -22.14 -4.73
N LYS A 52 -8.16 -22.07 -3.45
CA LYS A 52 -6.84 -22.45 -2.92
C LYS A 52 -6.40 -23.85 -3.33
N SER A 53 -7.32 -24.82 -3.31
CA SER A 53 -7.02 -26.20 -3.72
C SER A 53 -6.70 -26.30 -5.21
N HIS A 54 -7.47 -25.63 -6.06
CA HIS A 54 -7.22 -25.59 -7.50
C HIS A 54 -5.89 -24.89 -7.81
N LEU A 55 -5.62 -23.76 -7.15
CA LEU A 55 -4.36 -23.02 -7.30
C LEU A 55 -3.14 -23.86 -6.89
N LYS A 56 -3.25 -24.67 -5.83
CA LYS A 56 -2.18 -25.61 -5.44
C LYS A 56 -1.91 -26.68 -6.49
N THR A 57 -2.92 -27.14 -7.21
CA THR A 57 -2.76 -28.15 -8.26
C THR A 57 -2.17 -27.57 -9.55
N VAL A 58 -2.48 -26.30 -9.85
CA VAL A 58 -2.01 -25.63 -11.07
C VAL A 58 -0.61 -25.04 -10.92
N PHE A 59 -0.27 -24.53 -9.74
CA PHE A 59 0.98 -23.80 -9.48
C PHE A 59 1.93 -24.49 -8.49
N GLY A 60 1.54 -25.64 -7.91
CA GLY A 60 2.37 -26.45 -7.02
C GLY A 60 3.03 -27.60 -7.77
#